data_AF-A0A654LYD2-F1
#
_entry.id   AF-A0A654LYD2-F1
#
_cell.length_a   1.000
_cell.length_b   1.000
_cell.length_c   1.000
_cell.angle_alpha   90.00
_cell.angle_beta   90.00
_cell.angle_gamma   90.00
#
_symmetry.space_group_name_H-M   'P 1'
#
loop_
_entity.id
_entity.type
_entity.pdbx_description
1 polymer ?
#
loop_
_entity_poly.entity_id
_entity_poly.type
_entity_poly.pdbx_seq_one_letter_code
_entity_poly.pdbx_strand_id
1 'polypeptide(L)'
;MSLEGNTPTKEILVLCRHLQGIYDSNKTLWTMEQLYENLFDNPTLNHNMLTFERFTEDMNWVIGHGLISFDDDKLNIDGFSRNLLIHFFNEHREIVEN
;
A
#
# COMPACT_ATOMS: atom_id res chain seq x y z
N MET A 1 13.71 17.60 2.28
CA MET A 1 13.64 16.30 2.97
C MET A 1 14.07 15.27 1.93
N SER A 2 15.27 14.70 2.05
CA SER A 2 15.72 13.68 1.10
C SER A 2 14.92 12.41 1.34
N LEU A 3 14.17 11.97 0.34
CA LEU A 3 13.59 10.61 0.27
C LEU A 3 14.69 9.58 -0.08
N GLU A 4 15.96 9.88 0.18
CA GLU A 4 17.07 8.96 0.04
C GLU A 4 17.21 8.15 1.34
N GLY A 5 16.62 6.97 1.34
CA GLY A 5 16.84 5.99 2.40
C GLY A 5 15.58 5.19 2.74
N ASN A 6 15.40 4.06 2.07
CA ASN A 6 15.23 2.75 2.69
C ASN A 6 14.69 1.77 1.65
N THR A 7 15.48 0.73 1.37
CA THR A 7 15.05 -0.46 0.66
C THR A 7 13.68 -0.91 1.20
N PRO A 8 12.71 -1.29 0.34
CA PRO A 8 11.42 -1.76 0.81
C PRO A 8 11.59 -2.94 1.77
N THR A 9 10.83 -2.92 2.87
CA THR A 9 10.77 -4.06 3.77
C THR A 9 9.78 -5.10 3.26
N LYS A 10 9.80 -6.30 3.85
CA LYS A 10 8.83 -7.35 3.53
C LYS A 10 7.40 -6.87 3.80
N GLU A 11 7.18 -6.11 4.87
CA GLU A 11 5.88 -5.56 5.26
C GLU A 11 5.36 -4.57 4.22
N ILE A 12 6.20 -3.67 3.71
CA ILE A 12 5.84 -2.73 2.64
C ILE A 12 5.44 -3.48 1.37
N LEU A 13 6.17 -4.54 1.01
CA LEU A 13 5.85 -5.34 -0.17
C LEU A 13 4.54 -6.12 -0.01
N VAL A 14 4.29 -6.65 1.19
CA VAL A 14 3.00 -7.28 1.52
C VAL A 14 1.89 -6.24 1.41
N LEU A 15 2.04 -5.05 1.99
CA LEU A 15 1.07 -3.96 1.86
C LEU A 15 0.81 -3.60 0.40
N CYS A 16 1.84 -3.41 -0.42
CA CYS A 16 1.72 -3.13 -1.85
C CYS A 16 0.92 -4.22 -2.59
N ARG A 17 1.19 -5.49 -2.26
CA ARG A 17 0.47 -6.65 -2.80
C ARG A 17 -1.02 -6.63 -2.41
N HIS A 18 -1.38 -6.10 -1.25
CA HIS A 18 -2.78 -5.95 -0.87
C HIS A 18 -3.44 -4.76 -1.55
N LEU A 19 -2.74 -3.63 -1.64
CA LEU A 19 -3.22 -2.44 -2.35
C LEU A 19 -3.52 -2.74 -3.83
N GLN A 20 -2.73 -3.58 -4.50
CA GLN A 20 -3.03 -3.98 -5.88
C GLN A 20 -4.33 -4.82 -5.99
N GLY A 21 -4.70 -5.54 -4.92
CA GLY A 21 -5.81 -6.49 -4.89
C GLY A 21 -7.16 -5.84 -4.59
N ILE A 22 -7.14 -4.67 -3.95
CA ILE A 22 -8.35 -3.89 -3.65
C ILE A 22 -8.78 -2.97 -4.80
N TYR A 23 -7.98 -2.89 -5.88
CA TYR A 23 -8.33 -2.07 -7.03
C TYR A 23 -9.71 -2.46 -7.57
N ASP A 24 -10.59 -1.47 -7.61
CA ASP A 24 -11.93 -1.55 -8.19
C ASP A 24 -12.11 -0.36 -9.14
N SER A 25 -12.43 -0.64 -10.41
CA SER A 25 -12.68 0.40 -11.40
C SER A 25 -13.85 1.33 -11.06
N ASN A 26 -14.75 0.90 -10.16
CA ASN A 26 -15.88 1.69 -9.70
C ASN A 26 -15.59 2.45 -8.39
N LYS A 27 -14.48 2.13 -7.70
CA LYS A 27 -14.08 2.78 -6.45
C LYS A 27 -12.56 2.89 -6.36
N THR A 28 -12.05 4.04 -6.81
CA THR A 28 -10.61 4.34 -6.77
C THR A 28 -10.20 5.22 -5.59
N LEU A 29 -11.15 5.94 -4.97
CA LEU A 29 -10.86 6.86 -3.87
C LEU A 29 -11.16 6.24 -2.51
N TRP A 30 -10.22 6.39 -1.58
CA TRP A 30 -10.27 5.82 -0.24
C TRP A 30 -9.78 6.82 0.80
N THR A 31 -10.47 6.94 1.94
CA THR A 31 -9.83 7.54 3.12
C THR A 31 -8.85 6.53 3.73
N MET A 32 -7.88 7.03 4.51
CA MET A 32 -6.90 6.18 5.20
C MET A 32 -7.59 5.14 6.11
N GLU A 33 -8.65 5.56 6.81
CA GLU A 33 -9.48 4.69 7.67
C GLU A 33 -10.25 3.63 6.85
N GLN A 34 -10.94 4.03 5.77
CA GLN A 34 -11.65 3.09 4.90
C GLN A 34 -10.73 2.02 4.31
N LEU A 35 -9.50 2.42 3.96
CA LEU A 35 -8.50 1.52 3.41
C LEU A 35 -8.00 0.54 4.47
N TYR A 36 -7.71 1.04 5.67
CA TYR A 36 -7.34 0.21 6.82
C TYR A 36 -8.43 -0.81 7.14
N GLU A 37 -9.67 -0.39 7.31
CA GLU A 37 -10.81 -1.28 7.57
C GLU A 37 -10.95 -2.32 6.46
N ASN A 38 -10.90 -1.91 5.18
CA ASN A 38 -11.05 -2.85 4.07
C ASN A 38 -9.95 -3.92 4.01
N LEU A 39 -8.72 -3.55 4.34
CA LEU A 39 -7.57 -4.45 4.33
C LEU A 39 -7.60 -5.40 5.54
N PHE A 40 -7.95 -4.91 6.72
CA PHE A 40 -7.86 -5.69 7.97
C PHE A 40 -9.17 -6.35 8.42
N ASP A 41 -10.32 -6.03 7.83
CA ASP A 41 -11.56 -6.80 7.97
C ASP A 41 -11.43 -8.20 7.32
N ASN A 42 -10.40 -8.43 6.51
CA ASN A 42 -10.13 -9.74 5.95
C ASN A 42 -9.39 -10.64 6.97
N PRO A 43 -10.00 -11.74 7.45
CA PRO A 43 -9.39 -12.61 8.45
C PRO A 43 -8.06 -13.26 8.02
N THR A 44 -7.75 -13.32 6.72
CA THR A 44 -6.43 -13.79 6.25
C THR A 44 -5.29 -12.79 6.46
N LEU A 45 -5.61 -11.49 6.59
CA LEU A 45 -4.64 -10.41 6.87
C LEU A 45 -4.48 -10.14 8.36
N ASN A 46 -5.43 -10.61 9.14
CA ASN A 46 -5.59 -10.33 10.56
C ASN A 46 -4.54 -11.03 11.46
N HIS A 47 -3.71 -11.92 10.90
CA HIS A 47 -2.68 -12.62 11.66
C HIS A 47 -1.47 -11.75 12.03
N ASN A 48 -1.26 -10.61 11.37
CA ASN A 48 -0.20 -9.64 11.64
C ASN A 48 -0.75 -8.21 11.66
N MET A 49 -1.80 -7.94 12.44
CA MET A 49 -2.40 -6.60 12.56
C MET A 49 -1.32 -5.53 12.81
N LEU A 50 -1.06 -4.71 11.79
CA LEU A 50 -0.36 -3.44 11.98
C LEU A 50 -1.34 -2.53 12.71
N THR A 51 -0.88 -1.81 13.73
CA THR A 51 -1.71 -0.76 14.33
C THR A 51 -2.07 0.28 13.27
N PHE A 52 -3.18 1.02 13.43
CA PHE A 52 -3.53 2.10 12.50
C PHE A 52 -2.40 3.13 12.34
N GLU A 53 -1.67 3.41 13.42
CA GLU A 53 -0.47 4.25 13.42
C GLU A 53 0.60 3.67 12.50
N ARG A 54 0.94 2.39 12.67
CA ARG A 54 1.94 1.73 11.84
C ARG A 54 1.53 1.64 10.37
N PHE A 55 0.27 1.32 10.12
CA PHE A 55 -0.30 1.35 8.77
C PHE A 55 -0.15 2.73 8.14
N THR A 56 -0.40 3.80 8.90
CA THR A 56 -0.24 5.18 8.42
C THR A 56 1.22 5.49 8.07
N GLU A 57 2.19 5.03 8.87
CA GLU A 57 3.62 5.16 8.53
C GLU A 57 3.97 4.46 7.22
N ASP A 58 3.53 3.21 7.07
CA ASP A 58 3.78 2.40 5.88
C ASP A 58 3.09 3.02 4.65
N MET A 59 1.86 3.54 4.79
CA MET A 59 1.17 4.26 3.73
C MET A 59 1.86 5.58 3.36
N ASN A 60 2.36 6.34 4.33
CA ASN A 60 3.16 7.54 4.06
C ASN A 60 4.42 7.21 3.27
N TRP A 61 5.04 6.05 3.51
CA TRP A 61 6.15 5.57 2.71
C TRP A 61 5.72 5.31 1.26
N VAL A 62 4.60 4.60 1.05
CA VAL A 62 4.05 4.27 -0.29
C VAL A 62 3.69 5.55 -1.07
N ILE A 63 3.08 6.53 -0.41
CA ILE A 63 2.75 7.85 -0.98
C ILE A 63 4.03 8.63 -1.30
N GLY A 64 4.99 8.64 -0.39
CA GLY A 64 6.29 9.31 -0.57
C GLY A 64 7.09 8.77 -1.75
N HIS A 65 6.90 7.49 -2.10
CA HIS A 65 7.50 6.85 -3.27
C HIS A 65 6.65 6.98 -4.54
N GLY A 66 5.51 7.66 -4.49
CA GLY A 66 4.66 7.92 -5.65
C GLY A 66 3.96 6.67 -6.20
N LEU A 67 3.85 5.60 -5.40
CA LEU A 67 3.20 4.37 -5.83
C LEU A 67 1.66 4.51 -5.90
N ILE A 68 1.12 5.44 -5.11
CA ILE A 68 -0.28 5.87 -5.13
C ILE A 68 -0.32 7.39 -5.01
N SER A 69 -1.40 8.02 -5.48
CA SER A 69 -1.63 9.45 -5.28
C SER A 69 -2.48 9.72 -4.04
N PHE A 70 -2.25 10.87 -3.42
CA PHE A 70 -3.00 11.37 -2.27
C PHE A 70 -3.43 12.81 -2.56
N ASP A 71 -4.74 13.06 -2.59
CA ASP A 71 -5.34 14.37 -2.90
C ASP A 71 -6.64 14.54 -2.11
N ASP A 72 -6.93 15.76 -1.65
CA ASP A 72 -8.11 16.10 -0.85
C ASP A 72 -8.44 15.07 0.26
N ASP A 73 -7.42 14.72 1.06
CA ASP A 73 -7.50 13.71 2.13
C ASP A 73 -7.90 12.28 1.69
N LYS A 74 -7.77 11.99 0.40
CA LYS A 74 -8.10 10.70 -0.21
C LYS A 74 -6.92 10.11 -0.95
N LEU A 75 -6.76 8.82 -0.78
CA LEU A 75 -5.87 7.98 -1.56
C LEU A 75 -6.57 7.55 -2.84
N ASN A 76 -5.89 7.73 -3.97
CA ASN A 76 -6.37 7.27 -5.27
C ASN A 76 -5.60 6.02 -5.73
N ILE A 77 -6.30 4.90 -5.70
CA ILE A 77 -5.85 3.58 -6.13
C ILE A 77 -6.61 3.24 -7.41
N ASP A 78 -6.20 3.87 -8.50
CA ASP A 78 -6.73 3.64 -9.84
C ASP A 78 -5.90 2.60 -10.61
N GLY A 79 -6.23 2.42 -11.90
CA GLY A 79 -5.54 1.44 -12.75
C GLY A 79 -4.06 1.78 -12.96
N PHE A 80 -3.68 3.06 -12.90
CA PHE A 80 -2.29 3.49 -13.01
C PHE A 80 -1.52 3.16 -11.72
N SER A 81 -2.06 3.55 -10.56
CA SER A 81 -1.51 3.18 -9.24
C SER A 81 -1.34 1.66 -9.10
N ARG A 82 -2.35 0.88 -9.52
CA ARG A 82 -2.26 -0.59 -9.52
C ARG A 82 -1.08 -1.10 -10.35
N ASN A 83 -0.87 -0.56 -11.54
CA ASN A 83 0.23 -0.99 -12.41
C ASN A 83 1.60 -0.63 -11.81
N LEU A 84 1.71 0.54 -11.17
CA LEU A 84 2.92 0.92 -10.43
C LEU A 84 3.20 -0.05 -9.28
N LEU A 85 2.19 -0.36 -8.46
CA LEU A 85 2.30 -1.32 -7.36
C LEU A 85 2.74 -2.71 -7.84
N ILE A 86 2.19 -3.20 -8.96
CA ILE A 86 2.59 -4.48 -9.56
C ILE A 86 4.04 -4.43 -10.04
N HIS A 87 4.44 -3.36 -10.72
CA HIS A 87 5.80 -3.20 -11.21
C HIS A 87 6.80 -3.19 -10.04
N PHE A 88 6.55 -2.34 -9.05
CA PHE A 88 7.35 -2.22 -7.84
C PHE A 88 7.48 -3.55 -7.08
N PHE A 89 6.37 -4.27 -6.89
CA PHE A 89 6.41 -5.58 -6.23
C PHE A 89 7.29 -6.59 -6.98
N ASN A 90 7.21 -6.61 -8.32
CA ASN A 90 8.00 -7.53 -9.13
C ASN A 90 9.50 -7.22 -9.10
N GLU A 91 9.89 -5.94 -9.03
CA GLU A 91 11.28 -5.51 -8.90
C GLU A 91 11.91 -5.94 -7.56
N HIS A 92 11.09 -6.09 -6.52
CA HIS A 92 11.55 -6.37 -5.15
C HIS A 92 11.09 -7.72 -4.59
N ARG A 93 10.50 -8.60 -5.41
CA ARG A 93 9.93 -9.89 -4.96
C ARG A 93 10.90 -10.77 -4.18
N GLU A 94 12.20 -10.66 -4.46
CA GLU A 94 13.26 -11.42 -3.80
C GLU A 94 13.30 -11.19 -2.28
N ILE A 95 12.82 -10.04 -1.79
CA ILE A 95 12.76 -9.73 -0.36
C ILE A 95 11.66 -10.54 0.35
N VAL A 96 10.64 -10.99 -0.39
CA VAL A 96 9.52 -11.78 0.14
C VAL A 96 9.77 -13.28 -0.04
N GLU A 97 10.46 -13.66 -1.12
CA GLU A 97 10.73 -15.06 -1.51
C GLU A 97 11.97 -15.67 -0.83
N ASN A 98 12.86 -14.86 -0.27
CA ASN A 98 13.98 -15.28 0.60
C ASN A 98 13.59 -15.33 2.08
#